data_AF-A0A2G6HHX8-F1
#
_entry.id   AF-A0A2G6HHX8-F1
#
_cell.length_a   1.000
_cell.length_b   1.000
_cell.length_c   1.000
_cell.angle_alpha   90.00
_cell.angle_beta   90.00
_cell.angle_gamma   90.00
#
_symmetry.space_group_name_H-M   'P 1'
#
loop_
_entity.id
_entity.type
_entity.pdbx_description
1 polymer ?
#
loop_
_entity_poly.entity_id
_entity_poly.type
_entity_poly.pdbx_seq_one_letter_code
_entity_poly.pdbx_strand_id
1 'polypeptide(L)'
;MCDLAMDSAELLRFAEETDAIASDVAAIKVPDLASLVEQAAPGAGLSGSAATANQAIIELRDELSKGLETYSDNIRTCEANFSVTEEQVASTFNQMQPR
;
A
#
# COMPACT_ATOMS: atom_id res chain seq x y z
N MET A 1 -11.40 -31.12 -4.01
CA MET A 1 -10.13 -30.55 -3.54
C MET A 1 -10.15 -29.12 -4.03
N CYS A 2 -10.14 -28.15 -3.12
CA CYS A 2 -10.53 -26.76 -3.41
C CYS A 2 -9.61 -26.11 -4.45
N ASP A 3 -10.24 -25.43 -5.41
CA ASP A 3 -9.67 -24.57 -6.43
C ASP A 3 -8.97 -23.35 -5.81
N LEU A 4 -7.79 -23.55 -5.23
CA LEU A 4 -6.88 -22.44 -4.94
C LEU A 4 -5.87 -22.31 -6.09
N ALA A 5 -6.38 -22.17 -7.31
CA ALA A 5 -5.58 -21.61 -8.40
C ALA A 5 -5.48 -20.11 -8.11
N MET A 6 -4.45 -19.72 -7.39
CA MET A 6 -4.17 -18.32 -7.12
C MET A 6 -3.62 -17.72 -8.42
N ASP A 7 -4.40 -16.87 -9.09
CA ASP A 7 -3.99 -16.28 -10.36
C ASP A 7 -2.88 -15.24 -10.09
N SER A 8 -1.63 -15.62 -10.39
CA SER A 8 -0.45 -14.75 -10.27
C SER A 8 -0.66 -13.42 -11.01
N ALA A 9 -1.33 -13.43 -12.18
CA ALA A 9 -1.60 -12.21 -12.92
C ALA A 9 -2.57 -11.29 -12.17
N GLU A 10 -3.57 -11.84 -11.49
CA GLU A 10 -4.51 -11.07 -10.67
C GLU A 10 -3.83 -10.46 -9.44
N LEU A 11 -2.92 -11.21 -8.78
CA LEU A 11 -2.14 -10.69 -7.67
C LEU A 11 -1.21 -9.57 -8.07
N LEU A 12 -0.50 -9.72 -9.18
CA LEU A 12 0.41 -8.68 -9.68
C LEU A 12 -0.35 -7.43 -10.08
N ARG A 13 -1.51 -7.58 -10.75
CA ARG A 13 -2.40 -6.45 -11.04
C ARG A 13 -2.85 -5.74 -9.77
N PHE A 14 -3.22 -6.49 -8.73
CA PHE A 14 -3.65 -5.91 -7.45
C PHE A 14 -2.51 -5.19 -6.72
N ALA A 15 -1.27 -5.68 -6.81
CA ALA A 15 -0.08 -4.99 -6.30
C ALA A 15 0.17 -3.67 -7.07
N GLU A 16 0.06 -3.67 -8.40
CA GLU A 16 0.19 -2.46 -9.21
C GLU A 16 -0.90 -1.42 -8.87
N GLU A 17 -2.15 -1.85 -8.69
CA GLU A 17 -3.25 -0.98 -8.25
C GLU A 17 -2.98 -0.42 -6.86
N THR A 18 -2.42 -1.21 -5.95
CA THR A 18 -2.05 -0.76 -4.60
C THR A 18 -0.94 0.29 -4.65
N ASP A 19 0.07 0.13 -5.52
CA ASP A 19 1.13 1.12 -5.71
C ASP A 19 0.59 2.43 -6.27
N ALA A 20 -0.34 2.35 -7.22
CA ALA A 20 -0.99 3.53 -7.78
C ALA A 20 -1.75 4.31 -6.69
N ILE A 21 -2.50 3.61 -5.83
CA ILE A 21 -3.21 4.22 -4.71
C ILE A 21 -2.22 4.81 -3.69
N ALA A 22 -1.12 4.12 -3.39
CA ALA A 22 -0.08 4.64 -2.50
C ALA A 22 0.50 5.96 -3.05
N SER A 23 0.80 5.99 -4.34
CA SER A 23 1.28 7.20 -5.03
C SER A 23 0.26 8.34 -4.98
N ASP A 24 -1.02 8.04 -5.22
CA ASP A 24 -2.10 9.01 -5.14
C ASP A 24 -2.25 9.58 -3.71
N VAL A 25 -2.15 8.73 -2.68
CA VAL A 25 -2.17 9.14 -1.27
C VAL A 25 -0.98 10.05 -0.95
N ALA A 26 0.24 9.67 -1.35
CA ALA A 26 1.43 10.50 -1.15
C ALA A 26 1.32 11.87 -1.85
N ALA A 27 0.62 11.93 -2.98
CA ALA A 27 0.39 13.15 -3.74
C ALA A 27 -0.69 14.07 -3.14
N ILE A 28 -1.46 13.62 -2.12
CA ILE A 28 -2.47 14.46 -1.46
C ILE A 28 -1.79 15.69 -0.86
N LYS A 29 -2.19 16.85 -1.35
CA LYS A 29 -1.75 18.14 -0.82
C LYS A 29 -2.50 18.44 0.47
N VAL A 30 -1.78 18.45 1.59
CA VAL A 30 -2.31 18.93 2.86
C VAL A 30 -2.16 20.45 2.90
N PRO A 31 -3.26 21.23 2.93
CA PRO A 31 -3.19 22.68 2.97
C PRO A 31 -2.69 23.17 4.33
N ASP A 32 -2.00 24.31 4.37
CA ASP A 32 -1.56 24.91 5.63
C ASP A 32 -2.75 25.45 6.43
N LEU A 33 -3.28 24.59 7.32
CA LEU A 33 -4.43 24.90 8.16
C LEU A 33 -4.18 26.07 9.11
N ALA A 34 -2.94 26.26 9.59
CA ALA A 34 -2.63 27.37 10.49
C ALA A 34 -2.79 28.71 9.78
N SER A 35 -2.28 28.81 8.55
CA SER A 35 -2.46 29.99 7.70
C SER A 35 -3.93 30.22 7.34
N LEU A 36 -4.69 29.16 7.01
CA LEU A 36 -6.11 29.28 6.69
C LEU A 36 -6.94 29.76 7.89
N VAL A 37 -6.63 29.27 9.09
CA VAL A 37 -7.31 29.67 10.33
C VAL A 37 -6.99 31.12 10.70
N GLU A 38 -5.73 31.55 10.58
CA GLU A 38 -5.37 32.95 10.84
C GLU A 38 -6.03 33.91 9.85
N GLN A 39 -6.17 33.52 8.58
CA GLN A 39 -6.89 34.33 7.59
C GLN A 39 -8.41 34.39 7.85
N ALA A 40 -9.01 33.28 8.28
CA ALA A 40 -10.45 33.20 8.52
C ALA A 40 -10.88 33.87 9.84
N ALA A 41 -10.05 33.76 10.88
CA ALA A 41 -10.34 34.28 12.21
C ALA A 41 -9.05 34.84 12.88
N PRO A 42 -8.59 36.04 12.45
CA PRO A 42 -7.38 36.64 12.98
C PRO A 42 -7.44 36.81 14.50
N GLY A 43 -6.38 36.41 15.20
CA GLY A 43 -6.26 36.57 16.65
C GLY A 43 -7.17 35.66 17.50
N ALA A 44 -7.85 34.67 16.91
CA ALA A 44 -8.66 33.70 17.66
C ALA A 44 -7.81 32.72 18.51
N GLY A 45 -6.48 32.72 18.36
CA GLY A 45 -5.57 31.85 19.10
C GLY A 45 -5.64 30.37 18.68
N LEU A 46 -6.25 30.08 17.53
CA LEU A 46 -6.47 28.71 17.03
C LEU A 46 -5.34 28.20 16.11
N SER A 47 -4.43 29.08 15.68
CA SER A 47 -3.34 28.75 14.73
C SER A 47 -2.42 27.64 15.24
N GLY A 48 -2.15 27.59 16.56
CA GLY A 48 -1.36 26.52 17.17
C GLY A 48 -2.04 25.14 17.05
N SER A 49 -3.33 25.05 17.41
CA SER A 49 -4.10 23.80 17.29
C SER A 49 -4.27 23.38 15.83
N ALA A 50 -4.45 24.35 14.93
CA ALA A 50 -4.52 24.10 13.49
C ALA A 50 -3.18 23.56 12.93
N ALA A 51 -2.04 24.09 13.39
CA ALA A 51 -0.72 23.57 13.03
C ALA A 51 -0.53 22.12 13.50
N THR A 52 -0.94 21.80 14.73
CA THR A 52 -0.89 20.41 15.24
C THR A 52 -1.78 19.47 14.43
N ALA A 53 -3.01 19.89 14.10
CA ALA A 53 -3.90 19.11 13.24
C ALA A 53 -3.30 18.90 11.84
N ASN A 54 -2.68 19.93 11.28
CA ASN A 54 -2.01 19.86 9.98
C ASN A 54 -0.90 18.81 9.97
N GLN A 55 -0.06 18.84 11.01
CA GLN A 55 1.04 17.88 11.17
C GLN A 55 0.52 16.43 11.30
N ALA A 56 -0.53 16.22 12.11
CA ALA A 56 -1.13 14.90 12.25
C ALA A 56 -1.72 14.36 10.92
N ILE A 57 -2.30 15.23 10.08
CA ILE A 57 -2.81 14.84 8.76
C ILE A 57 -1.65 14.44 7.82
N ILE A 58 -0.55 15.17 7.84
CA ILE A 58 0.66 14.83 7.07
C ILE A 58 1.19 13.47 7.49
N GLU A 59 1.32 13.23 8.80
CA GLU A 59 1.79 11.95 9.35
C GLU A 59 0.87 10.80 8.95
N LEU A 60 -0.45 10.95 9.09
CA LEU A 60 -1.42 9.93 8.69
C LEU A 60 -1.37 9.61 7.20
N ARG A 61 -1.19 10.62 6.34
CA ARG A 61 -1.03 10.43 4.89
C ARG A 61 0.22 9.62 4.58
N ASP A 62 1.35 9.99 5.21
CA ASP A 62 2.63 9.35 4.97
C ASP A 62 2.63 7.89 5.49
N GLU A 63 2.02 7.65 6.65
CA GLU A 63 1.81 6.31 7.21
C GLU A 63 0.93 5.44 6.31
N LEU A 64 -0.18 5.99 5.80
CA LEU A 64 -1.07 5.26 4.90
C LEU A 64 -0.38 4.89 3.59
N SER A 65 0.32 5.85 2.96
CA SER A 65 1.09 5.59 1.74
C SER A 65 2.09 4.46 1.94
N LYS A 66 2.90 4.54 3.01
CA LYS A 66 3.90 3.52 3.32
C LYS A 66 3.28 2.16 3.65
N GLY A 67 2.13 2.16 4.32
CA GLY A 67 1.38 0.94 4.61
C GLY A 67 0.90 0.23 3.34
N LEU A 68 0.44 1.00 2.35
CA LEU A 68 0.04 0.49 1.04
C LEU A 68 1.23 -0.06 0.25
N GLU A 69 2.37 0.65 0.22
CA GLU A 69 3.61 0.15 -0.40
C GLU A 69 4.03 -1.19 0.23
N THR A 70 4.03 -1.26 1.57
CA THR A 70 4.37 -2.50 2.30
C THR A 70 3.41 -3.64 1.95
N TYR A 71 2.12 -3.34 1.79
CA TYR A 71 1.12 -4.34 1.43
C TYR A 71 1.34 -4.86 0.00
N SER A 72 1.65 -3.97 -0.94
CA SER A 72 2.01 -4.30 -2.32
C SER A 72 3.25 -5.21 -2.39
N ASP A 73 4.29 -4.89 -1.62
CA ASP A 73 5.49 -5.72 -1.52
C ASP A 73 5.20 -7.11 -0.94
N ASN A 74 4.30 -7.20 0.04
CA ASN A 74 3.86 -8.47 0.60
C ASN A 74 3.12 -9.33 -0.44
N ILE A 75 2.30 -8.72 -1.30
CA ILE A 75 1.61 -9.42 -2.40
C ILE A 75 2.63 -10.00 -3.38
N ARG A 76 3.61 -9.21 -3.81
CA ARG A 76 4.69 -9.67 -4.71
C ARG A 76 5.52 -10.78 -4.09
N THR A 77 5.81 -10.66 -2.80
CA THR A 77 6.53 -11.72 -2.05
C THR A 77 5.70 -13.00 -1.99
N CYS A 78 4.38 -12.89 -1.79
CA CYS A 78 3.47 -14.03 -1.81
C CYS A 78 3.48 -14.72 -3.18
N GLU A 79 3.33 -13.94 -4.27
CA GLU A 79 3.36 -14.44 -5.64
C GLU A 79 4.68 -15.18 -5.96
N ALA A 80 5.82 -14.59 -5.62
CA ALA A 80 7.13 -15.20 -5.84
C ALA A 80 7.27 -16.54 -5.09
N ASN A 81 6.80 -16.61 -3.84
CA ASN A 81 6.82 -17.84 -3.05
C ASN A 81 5.93 -18.93 -3.66
N PHE A 82 4.77 -18.55 -4.19
CA PHE A 82 3.88 -19.49 -4.87
C PHE A 82 4.50 -20.02 -6.16
N SER A 83 5.07 -19.16 -6.99
CA SER A 83 5.76 -19.55 -8.22
C SER A 83 6.90 -20.54 -7.95
N VAL A 84 7.75 -20.27 -6.96
CA VAL A 84 8.81 -21.21 -6.51
C VAL A 84 8.22 -22.55 -6.04
N THR A 85 7.10 -22.53 -5.33
CA THR A 85 6.44 -23.74 -4.85
C THR A 85 5.88 -24.56 -6.00
N GLU A 86 5.26 -23.92 -6.99
CA GLU A 86 4.75 -24.58 -8.20
C GLU A 86 5.87 -25.27 -8.99
N GLU A 87 7.00 -24.60 -9.19
CA GLU A 87 8.17 -25.18 -9.86
C GLU A 87 8.71 -26.41 -9.10
N GLN A 88 8.78 -26.35 -7.77
CA GLN A 88 9.23 -27.47 -6.93
C GLN A 88 8.29 -28.66 -7.01
N VAL A 89 6.97 -28.42 -6.99
CA VAL A 89 5.95 -29.46 -7.13
C VAL A 89 6.03 -30.10 -8.52
N ALA A 90 6.11 -29.29 -9.58
CA ALA A 90 6.23 -29.78 -10.95
C ALA A 90 7.51 -30.62 -11.16
N SER A 91 8.64 -30.15 -10.63
CA SER A 91 9.91 -30.88 -10.66
C SER A 91 9.81 -32.23 -9.94
N THR A 92 9.23 -32.25 -8.74
CA THR A 92 9.04 -33.47 -7.94
C THR A 92 8.11 -34.46 -8.64
N PHE A 93 7.01 -33.98 -9.22
CA PHE A 93 6.07 -34.81 -9.97
C PHE A 93 6.73 -35.46 -11.19
N ASN A 94 7.53 -34.70 -11.96
CA ASN A 94 8.28 -35.22 -13.10
C ASN A 94 9.32 -36.28 -12.70
N GLN A 95 9.90 -36.18 -11.50
CA GLN A 95 10.84 -37.19 -10.97
C GLN A 95 10.13 -38.49 -10.53
N MET A 96 8.84 -38.43 -10.19
CA MET A 96 8.06 -39.58 -9.74
C MET A 96 7.36 -40.34 -10.89
N GLN A 97 7.34 -39.79 -12.11
CA GLN A 97 6.79 -40.51 -13.26
C GLN A 97 7.71 -41.69 -13.63
N PRO A 98 7.20 -42.94 -13.64
CA PRO A 98 7.99 -44.08 -14.09
C PRO A 98 8.33 -43.92 -15.57
N ARG A 99 9.58 -44.25 -15.92
CA ARG A 99 10.10 -44.25 -17.29
C ARG A 99 9.31 -45.15 -18.22
#